data_AF-A0A1C5KIU7-F1
#
_entry.id   AF-A0A1C5KIU7-F1
#
_cell.length_a   1.000
_cell.length_b   1.000
_cell.length_c   1.000
_cell.angle_alpha   90.00
_cell.angle_beta   90.00
_cell.angle_gamma   90.00
#
_symmetry.space_group_name_H-M   'P 1'
#
loop_
_entity.id
_entity.type
_entity.pdbx_description
1 polymer ?
#
loop_
_entity_poly.entity_id
_entity_poly.type
_entity_poly.pdbx_seq_one_letter_code
_entity_poly.pdbx_strand_id
1 'polypeptide(L)'
;MNDKINELFYKRENHRAEEAITEITDIIHGLMKQNDALKQENEQLKSEHYKDEEITRLKEQIKLQQESMTYGFPITKERYEKIMELCKKHEWEKHGRKGNGYFNYCFAETEIGTFGWAKCCDCGEEIKFLEADKWIFG
;
A
#
# COMPACT_ATOMS: atom_id res chain seq x y z
N MET A 1 60.29 52.23 -24.40
CA MET A 1 59.86 51.22 -25.40
C MET A 1 59.32 49.96 -24.70
N ASN A 2 59.91 49.54 -23.57
CA ASN A 2 59.42 48.40 -22.77
C ASN A 2 58.02 48.57 -22.15
N ASP A 3 57.63 49.77 -21.70
CA ASP A 3 56.35 49.94 -20.98
C ASP A 3 55.13 49.69 -21.87
N LYS A 4 55.19 50.14 -23.14
CA LYS A 4 54.14 49.86 -24.14
C LYS A 4 54.02 48.38 -24.47
N ILE A 5 55.15 47.67 -24.48
CA ILE A 5 55.18 46.23 -24.76
C ILE A 5 54.53 45.48 -23.59
N ASN A 6 54.88 45.81 -22.35
CA ASN A 6 54.27 45.23 -21.15
C ASN A 6 52.76 45.49 -21.05
N GLU A 7 52.32 46.71 -21.39
CA GLU A 7 50.89 47.05 -21.40
C GLU A 7 50.09 46.23 -22.43
N LEU A 8 50.68 45.97 -23.60
CA LEU A 8 50.06 45.12 -24.64
C LEU A 8 50.00 43.65 -24.22
N PHE A 9 51.02 43.13 -23.56
CA PHE A 9 51.01 41.77 -23.01
C PHE A 9 49.92 41.62 -21.94
N TYR A 10 49.83 42.58 -21.01
CA TYR A 10 48.82 42.57 -19.96
C TYR A 10 47.39 42.60 -20.52
N LYS A 11 47.12 43.44 -21.53
CA LYS A 11 45.80 43.50 -22.20
C LYS A 11 45.46 42.19 -22.91
N ARG A 12 46.43 41.55 -23.57
CA ARG A 12 46.23 40.27 -24.26
C ARG A 12 45.92 39.14 -23.28
N GLU A 13 46.60 39.10 -22.14
CA GLU A 13 46.36 38.10 -21.10
C GLU A 13 44.99 38.29 -20.44
N ASN A 14 44.59 39.53 -20.14
CA ASN A 14 43.24 39.81 -19.62
C ASN A 14 42.15 39.43 -20.62
N HIS A 15 42.31 39.74 -21.91
CA HIS A 15 41.34 39.35 -22.94
C HIS A 15 41.15 37.82 -23.00
N ARG A 16 42.25 37.07 -22.95
CA ARG A 16 42.20 35.59 -22.94
C ARG A 16 41.52 35.07 -21.67
N ALA A 17 41.73 35.73 -20.53
CA ALA A 17 41.07 35.38 -19.29
C ALA A 17 39.56 35.66 -19.35
N GLU A 18 39.14 36.77 -19.95
CA GLU A 18 37.73 37.13 -20.15
C GLU A 18 37.01 36.14 -21.08
N GLU A 19 37.65 35.71 -22.16
CA GLU A 19 37.14 34.66 -23.06
C GLU A 19 36.95 33.33 -22.30
N ALA A 20 37.97 32.90 -21.55
CA ALA A 20 37.89 31.67 -20.76
C ALA A 20 36.80 31.73 -19.67
N ILE A 21 36.63 32.88 -19.01
CA ILE A 21 35.56 33.09 -18.01
C ILE A 21 34.18 32.98 -18.67
N THR A 22 34.02 33.52 -19.87
CA THR A 22 32.76 33.47 -20.61
C THR A 22 32.40 32.04 -20.96
N GLU A 23 33.35 31.26 -21.50
CA GLU A 23 33.14 29.84 -21.80
C GLU A 23 32.78 29.02 -20.55
N ILE A 24 33.50 29.22 -19.44
CA ILE A 24 33.20 28.54 -18.17
C ILE A 24 31.80 28.90 -17.68
N THR A 25 31.39 30.16 -17.81
CA THR A 25 30.07 30.62 -17.40
C THR A 25 28.96 29.97 -18.22
N ASP A 26 29.14 29.86 -19.54
CA ASP A 26 28.18 29.20 -20.43
C ASP A 26 28.05 27.71 -20.11
N ILE A 27 29.16 27.04 -19.81
CA ILE A 27 29.16 25.63 -19.36
C ILE A 27 28.39 25.48 -18.05
N ILE A 28 28.65 26.36 -17.07
CA ILE A 28 27.95 26.33 -15.78
C ILE A 28 26.44 26.52 -15.98
N HIS A 29 26.02 27.49 -16.80
CA HIS A 29 24.60 27.69 -17.10
C HIS A 29 23.97 26.47 -17.77
N GLY A 30 24.68 25.82 -18.70
CA GLY A 30 24.24 24.58 -19.32
C GLY A 30 24.04 23.46 -18.30
N LEU A 31 25.01 23.26 -17.41
CA LEU A 31 24.94 22.26 -16.35
C LEU A 31 23.83 22.55 -15.33
N MET A 32 23.62 23.81 -14.95
CA MET A 32 22.53 24.21 -14.07
C MET A 32 21.17 23.86 -14.67
N LYS A 33 20.97 24.19 -15.95
CA LYS A 33 19.73 23.88 -16.66
C LYS A 33 19.46 22.36 -16.74
N GLN A 34 20.51 21.57 -16.97
CA GLN A 34 20.40 20.11 -16.96
C GLN A 34 20.06 19.58 -15.57
N ASN A 35 20.68 20.13 -14.52
CA ASN A 35 20.42 19.73 -13.13
C ASN A 35 18.96 19.99 -12.73
N ASP A 36 18.43 21.15 -13.11
CA ASP A 36 17.04 21.52 -12.84
C ASP A 36 16.04 20.60 -13.58
N ALA A 37 16.32 20.27 -14.84
CA ALA A 37 15.51 19.30 -15.59
C ALA A 37 15.50 17.91 -14.92
N LEU A 38 16.66 17.42 -14.50
CA LEU A 38 16.79 16.12 -13.82
C LEU A 38 16.12 16.10 -12.44
N LYS A 39 16.12 17.23 -11.72
CA LYS A 39 15.37 17.36 -10.45
C LYS A 39 13.88 17.27 -10.68
N GLN A 40 13.36 17.99 -11.68
CA GLN A 40 11.95 17.97 -12.03
C GLN A 40 11.49 16.56 -12.46
N GLU A 41 12.29 15.88 -13.28
CA GLU A 41 12.01 14.49 -13.69
C GLU A 41 12.02 13.53 -12.49
N ASN A 42 13.00 13.66 -11.58
CA ASN A 42 13.02 12.86 -10.35
C ASN A 42 11.80 13.10 -9.45
N GLU A 43 11.35 14.35 -9.30
CA GLU A 43 10.16 14.67 -8.52
C GLU A 43 8.90 14.06 -9.15
N GLN A 44 8.78 14.13 -10.48
CA GLN A 44 7.67 13.51 -11.19
C GLN A 44 7.69 11.98 -11.03
N LEU A 45 8.84 11.33 -11.24
CA LEU A 45 8.97 9.88 -11.07
C LEU A 45 8.64 9.43 -9.64
N LYS A 46 9.09 10.18 -8.62
CA LYS A 46 8.72 9.90 -7.23
C LYS A 46 7.21 10.05 -6.99
N SER A 47 6.60 11.08 -7.55
CA SER A 47 5.15 11.27 -7.46
C SER A 47 4.37 10.15 -8.16
N GLU A 48 4.85 9.65 -9.30
CA GLU A 48 4.21 8.55 -10.02
C GLU A 48 4.35 7.24 -9.24
N HIS A 49 5.56 6.95 -8.75
CA HIS A 49 5.82 5.78 -7.91
C HIS A 49 4.94 5.75 -6.65
N TYR A 50 4.80 6.88 -5.95
CA TYR A 50 3.92 6.97 -4.78
C TYR A 50 2.45 6.67 -5.12
N LYS A 51 1.98 7.10 -6.30
CA LYS A 51 0.62 6.75 -6.77
C LYS A 51 0.49 5.25 -7.02
N ASP A 52 1.51 4.61 -7.58
CA ASP A 52 1.50 3.17 -7.83
C ASP A 52 1.48 2.34 -6.54
N GLU A 53 2.25 2.75 -5.52
CA GLU A 53 2.22 2.15 -4.19
C GLU A 53 0.83 2.26 -3.55
N GLU A 54 0.22 3.45 -3.58
CA GLU A 54 -1.09 3.68 -3.00
C GLU A 54 -2.19 2.91 -3.76
N ILE A 55 -2.12 2.85 -5.09
CA ILE A 55 -3.04 2.04 -5.91
C ILE A 55 -2.91 0.56 -5.55
N THR A 56 -1.69 0.08 -5.33
CA THR A 56 -1.44 -1.32 -4.94
C THR A 56 -2.03 -1.63 -3.57
N ARG A 57 -1.79 -0.74 -2.59
CA ARG A 57 -2.36 -0.84 -1.24
C ARG A 57 -3.89 -0.88 -1.27
N LEU A 58 -4.51 0.01 -2.05
CA LEU A 58 -5.97 0.06 -2.18
C LEU A 58 -6.54 -1.20 -2.85
N LYS A 59 -5.85 -1.75 -3.85
CA LYS A 59 -6.26 -3.02 -4.49
C LYS A 59 -6.23 -4.19 -3.50
N GLU A 60 -5.21 -4.27 -2.65
CA GLU A 60 -5.13 -5.29 -1.61
C GLU A 60 -6.26 -5.17 -0.59
N GLN A 61 -6.56 -3.94 -0.14
CA GLN A 61 -7.69 -3.70 0.77
C GLN A 61 -9.04 -4.07 0.15
N ILE A 62 -9.27 -3.70 -1.12
CA ILE A 62 -10.50 -4.08 -1.85
C ILE A 62 -10.61 -5.60 -1.93
N LYS A 63 -9.52 -6.32 -2.22
CA LYS A 63 -9.53 -7.78 -2.28
C LYS A 63 -9.93 -8.40 -0.94
N LEU A 64 -9.33 -7.94 0.17
CA LEU A 64 -9.67 -8.42 1.51
C LEU A 64 -11.15 -8.15 1.88
N GLN A 65 -11.67 -6.98 1.51
CA GLN A 65 -13.07 -6.63 1.70
C GLN A 65 -14.01 -7.49 0.85
N GLN A 66 -13.67 -7.74 -0.42
CA GLN A 66 -14.44 -8.60 -1.32
C GLN A 66 -14.49 -10.06 -0.85
N GLU A 67 -13.38 -10.58 -0.36
CA GLU A 67 -13.32 -11.91 0.26
C GLU A 67 -14.22 -11.96 1.50
N SER A 68 -14.17 -10.94 2.37
CA SER A 68 -15.03 -10.84 3.54
C SER A 68 -16.53 -10.75 3.19
N MET A 69 -16.87 -9.99 2.14
CA MET A 69 -18.24 -9.89 1.62
C MET A 69 -18.77 -11.23 1.10
N THR A 70 -17.90 -12.08 0.55
CA THR A 70 -18.28 -13.38 0.00
C THR A 70 -18.85 -14.31 1.09
N TYR A 71 -18.36 -14.19 2.32
CA TYR A 71 -18.80 -15.01 3.46
C TYR A 71 -19.88 -14.34 4.32
N GLY A 72 -20.22 -13.08 4.03
CA GLY A 72 -21.20 -12.28 4.76
C GLY A 72 -20.68 -11.61 6.05
N PHE A 73 -19.47 -11.94 6.49
CA PHE A 73 -18.80 -11.36 7.66
C PHE A 73 -17.27 -11.50 7.51
N PRO A 74 -16.46 -10.63 8.15
CA PRO A 74 -15.00 -10.62 7.99
C PRO A 74 -14.36 -11.82 8.68
N ILE A 75 -14.30 -12.94 7.96
CA ILE A 75 -13.58 -14.14 8.36
C ILE A 75 -12.75 -14.67 7.20
N THR A 76 -11.66 -15.37 7.53
CA THR A 76 -10.84 -16.04 6.54
C THR A 76 -11.59 -17.22 5.94
N LYS A 77 -11.26 -17.58 4.69
CA LYS A 77 -11.80 -18.75 4.00
C LYS A 77 -11.64 -20.04 4.83
N GLU A 78 -10.46 -20.25 5.41
CA GLU A 78 -10.17 -21.43 6.25
C GLU A 78 -11.12 -21.50 7.46
N ARG A 79 -11.36 -20.36 8.12
CA ARG A 79 -12.30 -20.28 9.23
C ARG A 79 -13.74 -20.54 8.76
N TYR A 80 -14.14 -20.00 7.61
CA TYR A 80 -15.45 -20.28 7.01
C TYR A 80 -15.64 -21.78 6.75
N GLU A 81 -14.67 -22.45 6.13
CA GLU A 81 -14.73 -23.87 5.84
C GLU A 81 -14.86 -24.70 7.12
N LYS A 82 -14.09 -24.35 8.17
CA LYS A 82 -14.20 -25.00 9.49
C LYS A 82 -15.57 -24.81 10.14
N ILE A 83 -16.15 -23.62 10.07
CA ILE A 83 -17.51 -23.34 10.55
C ILE A 83 -18.52 -24.23 9.82
N MET A 84 -18.38 -24.33 8.50
CA MET A 84 -19.26 -25.10 7.65
C MET A 84 -19.18 -26.60 7.94
N GLU A 85 -17.99 -27.12 8.24
CA GLU A 85 -17.80 -28.51 8.69
C GLU A 85 -18.48 -28.77 10.04
N LEU A 86 -18.32 -27.86 11.01
CA LEU A 86 -18.98 -27.97 12.31
C LEU A 86 -20.51 -27.97 12.18
N CYS A 87 -21.06 -27.08 11.36
CA CYS A 87 -22.49 -27.01 11.09
C CYS A 87 -22.99 -28.30 10.42
N LYS A 88 -22.26 -28.84 9.43
CA LYS A 88 -22.60 -30.11 8.77
C LYS A 88 -22.56 -31.29 9.75
N LYS A 89 -21.55 -31.35 10.61
CA LYS A 89 -21.43 -32.39 11.63
C LYS A 89 -22.60 -32.33 12.60
N HIS A 90 -22.97 -31.13 13.07
CA HIS A 90 -24.13 -30.92 13.93
C HIS A 90 -25.43 -31.39 13.25
N GLU A 91 -25.70 -30.99 12.01
CA GLU A 91 -26.89 -31.42 11.26
C GLU A 91 -26.99 -32.93 11.13
N TRP A 92 -25.86 -33.60 10.87
CA TRP A 92 -25.83 -35.05 10.80
C TRP A 92 -26.06 -35.71 12.16
N GLU A 93 -25.36 -35.27 13.19
CA GLU A 93 -25.37 -35.91 14.52
C GLU A 93 -26.64 -35.63 15.31
N LYS A 94 -27.22 -34.43 15.19
CA LYS A 94 -28.39 -33.99 15.97
C LYS A 94 -29.70 -34.11 15.20
N HIS A 95 -29.67 -34.01 13.88
CA HIS A 95 -30.87 -33.99 13.05
C HIS A 95 -30.92 -35.11 12.00
N GLY A 96 -29.83 -35.85 11.78
CA GLY A 96 -29.76 -36.89 10.76
C GLY A 96 -29.86 -36.34 9.32
N ARG A 97 -29.60 -35.05 9.12
CA ARG A 97 -29.75 -34.37 7.83
C ARG A 97 -28.39 -34.12 7.19
N LYS A 98 -28.36 -34.17 5.85
CA LYS A 98 -27.20 -33.70 5.08
C LYS A 98 -27.42 -32.24 4.68
N GLY A 99 -26.64 -31.33 5.24
CA GLY A 99 -26.72 -29.91 4.92
C GLY A 99 -26.05 -29.03 5.96
N ASN A 100 -26.18 -27.72 5.76
CA ASN A 100 -25.67 -26.65 6.62
C ASN A 100 -26.73 -25.55 6.82
N GLY A 101 -28.00 -25.85 6.52
CA GLY A 101 -29.00 -24.88 6.09
C GLY A 101 -29.86 -24.22 7.17
N TYR A 102 -29.60 -24.45 8.46
CA TYR A 102 -30.48 -23.97 9.53
C TYR A 102 -29.68 -23.38 10.69
N PHE A 103 -28.81 -22.40 10.39
CA PHE A 103 -28.07 -21.69 11.42
C PHE A 103 -28.25 -20.18 11.32
N ASN A 104 -28.51 -19.56 12.47
CA ASN A 104 -28.39 -18.11 12.65
C ASN A 104 -26.97 -17.80 13.12
N TYR A 105 -26.27 -16.92 12.40
CA TYR A 105 -24.96 -16.44 12.81
C TYR A 105 -25.12 -15.22 13.72
N CYS A 106 -24.56 -15.31 14.92
CA CYS A 106 -24.64 -14.27 15.94
C CYS A 106 -23.23 -13.76 16.27
N PHE A 107 -23.12 -12.45 16.49
CA PHE A 107 -21.87 -11.78 16.83
C PHE A 107 -22.06 -10.85 18.02
N ALA A 108 -21.09 -10.84 18.92
CA ALA A 108 -21.03 -9.91 20.03
C ALA A 108 -19.68 -9.21 20.04
N GLU A 109 -19.71 -7.88 19.99
CA GLU A 109 -18.54 -7.03 20.18
C GLU A 109 -18.26 -6.86 21.67
N THR A 110 -17.00 -7.00 22.06
CA THR A 110 -16.51 -6.77 23.42
C THR A 110 -15.26 -5.90 23.36
N GLU A 111 -14.83 -5.34 24.50
CA GLU A 111 -13.58 -4.56 24.58
C GLU A 111 -12.33 -5.35 24.16
N ILE A 112 -12.39 -6.69 24.18
CA ILE A 112 -11.26 -7.59 23.90
C ILE A 112 -11.31 -8.11 22.45
N GLY A 113 -12.46 -8.01 21.78
CA GLY A 113 -12.64 -8.48 20.41
C GLY A 113 -14.08 -8.87 20.09
N THR A 114 -14.29 -9.43 18.89
CA THR A 114 -15.59 -9.89 18.42
C THR A 114 -15.70 -11.41 18.57
N PHE A 115 -16.75 -11.85 19.26
CA PHE A 115 -17.09 -13.27 19.37
C PHE A 115 -18.20 -13.60 18.40
N GLY A 116 -18.13 -14.79 17.81
CA GLY A 116 -19.11 -15.28 16.84
C GLY A 116 -19.49 -16.72 17.09
N TRP A 117 -20.77 -17.01 16.97
CA TRP A 117 -21.33 -18.35 17.12
C TRP A 117 -22.47 -18.61 16.15
N ALA A 118 -22.63 -19.87 15.77
CA ALA A 118 -23.70 -20.34 14.91
C ALA A 118 -24.73 -21.02 15.80
N LYS A 119 -25.96 -20.52 15.80
CA LYS A 119 -27.07 -21.07 16.56
C LYS A 119 -27.96 -21.90 15.63
N CYS A 120 -28.12 -23.18 15.93
CA CYS A 120 -29.02 -24.04 15.17
C CYS A 120 -30.47 -23.54 15.33
N CYS A 121 -31.19 -23.37 14.22
CA CYS A 121 -32.59 -22.93 14.23
C CYS A 121 -33.55 -24.03 14.71
N ASP A 122 -33.14 -25.30 14.66
CA ASP A 122 -33.99 -26.44 15.01
C ASP A 122 -33.89 -26.80 16.50
N CYS A 123 -32.66 -26.93 17.05
CA CYS A 123 -32.47 -27.30 18.46
C CYS A 123 -31.96 -26.15 19.35
N GLY A 124 -31.56 -25.02 18.78
CA GLY A 124 -31.04 -23.88 19.54
C GLY A 124 -29.62 -24.04 20.07
N GLU A 125 -28.94 -25.16 19.80
CA GLU A 125 -27.54 -25.38 20.21
C GLU A 125 -26.60 -24.37 19.53
N GLU A 126 -25.62 -23.88 20.29
CA GLU A 126 -24.69 -22.85 19.87
C GLU A 126 -23.30 -23.42 19.62
N ILE A 127 -22.76 -23.17 18.43
CA ILE A 127 -21.42 -23.58 18.00
C ILE A 127 -20.56 -22.32 17.93
N LYS A 128 -19.65 -22.14 18.90
CA LYS A 128 -18.72 -21.00 18.93
C LYS A 128 -17.58 -21.21 17.93
N PHE A 129 -17.24 -20.18 17.16
CA PHE A 129 -16.23 -20.29 16.09
C PHE A 129 -15.29 -19.09 15.93
N LEU A 130 -15.57 -17.98 16.62
CA LEU A 130 -14.70 -16.81 16.72
C LEU A 130 -14.34 -16.65 18.20
N GLU A 131 -13.10 -17.02 18.54
CA GLU A 131 -12.45 -16.56 19.78
C GLU A 131 -11.83 -15.20 19.48
N ALA A 132 -11.72 -14.33 20.49
CA ALA A 132 -11.35 -12.93 20.35
C ALA A 132 -9.99 -12.74 19.65
N ASP A 133 -10.02 -12.69 18.32
CA ASP A 133 -8.90 -12.23 17.53
C ASP A 133 -8.96 -10.70 17.54
N LYS A 134 -7.83 -10.09 17.93
CA LYS A 134 -7.61 -8.67 17.70
C LYS A 134 -7.88 -8.39 16.24
N TRP A 135 -8.72 -7.39 15.98
CA TRP A 135 -9.01 -6.90 14.63
C TRP A 135 -7.72 -6.77 13.82
N ILE A 136 -7.70 -7.31 12.59
CA ILE A 136 -6.62 -7.14 11.61
C ILE A 136 -6.66 -5.73 10.98
N PHE A 137 -7.13 -4.73 11.74
CA PHE A 137 -7.08 -3.32 11.39
C PHE A 137 -6.11 -2.65 12.35
N GLY A 138 -4.81 -2.85 12.06
CA GLY A 138 -3.69 -2.09 12.60
C GLY A 138 -2.87 -1.56 11.43
#